data_AF-A0A967WPD0-F1
#
_entry.id   AF-A0A967WPD0-F1
#
_cell.length_a   1.000
_cell.length_b   1.000
_cell.length_c   1.000
_cell.angle_alpha   90.00
_cell.angle_beta   90.00
_cell.angle_gamma   90.00
#
_symmetry.space_group_name_H-M   'P 1'
#
loop_
_entity.id
_entity.type
_entity.pdbx_description
1 polymer ?
#
loop_
_entity_poly.entity_id
_entity_poly.type
_entity_poly.pdbx_seq_one_letter_code
_entity_poly.pdbx_strand_id
1 'polypeptide(L)'
;MRRRVVIAVVVLLCVLLLVLLAPLVLRVWVGLQTADQIYANALDAPSNPAAIVLGAGYWPGGRLSHALADRMDTAIALYEAG
;
A
#
# COMPACT_ATOMS: atom_id res chain seq x y z
N MET A 1 -26.71 23.06 30.21
CA MET A 1 -25.30 23.16 29.74
C MET A 1 -24.57 21.82 29.74
N ARG A 2 -24.49 21.08 30.86
CA ARG A 2 -23.74 19.80 30.97
C ARG A 2 -24.04 18.76 29.88
N ARG A 3 -25.32 18.51 29.57
CA ARG A 3 -25.73 17.52 28.53
C ARG A 3 -25.21 17.86 27.13
N ARG A 4 -25.17 19.14 26.75
CA ARG A 4 -24.65 19.56 25.43
C ARG A 4 -23.15 19.39 25.34
N VAL A 5 -22.43 19.64 26.45
CA VAL A 5 -20.98 19.42 26.54
C VAL A 5 -20.64 17.94 26.42
N VAL A 6 -21.36 17.06 27.12
CA VAL A 6 -21.15 15.60 27.02
C VAL A 6 -21.35 15.11 25.59
N ILE A 7 -22.44 15.54 24.93
CA ILE A 7 -22.70 15.16 23.53
C ILE A 7 -21.57 15.67 22.63
N ALA A 8 -21.12 16.92 22.79
CA ALA A 8 -20.03 17.47 22.00
C ALA A 8 -18.72 16.69 22.17
N VAL A 9 -18.37 16.30 23.41
CA VAL A 9 -17.18 15.50 23.70
C VAL A 9 -17.28 14.11 23.07
N VAL A 10 -18.44 13.44 23.18
CA VAL A 10 -18.65 12.12 22.56
C VAL A 10 -18.51 12.20 21.03
N VAL A 11 -19.12 13.22 20.41
CA VAL A 11 -19.00 13.42 18.95
C VAL A 11 -17.54 13.65 18.56
N LEU A 12 -16.81 14.49 19.29
CA LEU A 12 -15.40 14.75 19.03
C LEU A 12 -14.56 13.46 19.12
N LEU A 13 -14.78 12.64 20.15
CA LEU A 13 -14.09 11.36 20.31
C LEU A 13 -14.41 10.38 19.17
N CYS A 14 -15.67 10.30 18.73
CA CYS A 14 -16.06 9.46 17.60
C CYS A 14 -15.39 9.93 16.30
N VAL A 15 -15.35 11.24 16.05
CA VAL A 15 -14.67 11.80 14.87
C VAL A 15 -13.17 11.50 14.91
N LEU A 16 -12.53 11.72 16.06
CA LEU A 16 -11.11 11.42 16.23
C LEU A 16 -10.82 9.94 15.99
N LEU A 17 -11.65 9.04 16.55
CA LEU A 17 -11.53 7.60 16.32
C LEU A 17 -11.67 7.25 14.84
N LEU A 18 -12.65 7.84 14.15
CA LEU A 18 -12.87 7.60 12.72
C LEU A 18 -11.67 8.05 11.88
N VAL A 19 -11.09 9.22 12.17
CA VAL A 19 -9.88 9.72 11.50
C VAL A 19 -8.69 8.79 11.72
N LEU A 20 -8.52 8.28 12.95
CA LEU A 20 -7.42 7.36 13.26
C LEU A 20 -7.59 5.98 12.61
N LEU A 21 -8.83 5.49 12.49
CA LEU A 21 -9.13 4.20 11.88
C LEU A 21 -9.20 4.26 10.35
N ALA A 22 -9.50 5.41 9.76
CA ALA A 22 -9.60 5.60 8.32
C ALA A 22 -8.41 5.01 7.51
N PRO A 23 -7.13 5.29 7.82
CA PRO A 23 -6.01 4.72 7.05
C PRO A 23 -5.93 3.19 7.15
N LEU A 24 -6.33 2.61 8.28
CA LEU A 24 -6.35 1.15 8.45
C LEU A 24 -7.46 0.52 7.60
N VAL A 25 -8.66 1.11 7.63
CA VAL A 25 -9.78 0.66 6.81
C VAL A 25 -9.44 0.76 5.33
N LEU A 26 -8.86 1.89 4.90
CA LEU A 26 -8.43 2.08 3.51
C LEU A 26 -7.36 1.05 3.10
N ARG A 27 -6.35 0.80 3.96
CA ARG A 27 -5.30 -0.19 3.70
C ARG A 27 -5.88 -1.60 3.52
N VAL A 28 -6.77 -2.02 4.41
CA VAL A 28 -7.40 -3.34 4.34
C VAL A 28 -8.28 -3.43 3.11
N TRP A 29 -9.08 -2.39 2.83
CA TRP A 29 -9.95 -2.37 1.66
C TRP A 29 -9.18 -2.50 0.35
N VAL A 30 -8.12 -1.72 0.16
CA VAL A 30 -7.24 -1.84 -1.02
C VAL A 30 -6.62 -3.23 -1.10
N GLY A 31 -6.10 -3.75 0.03
CA GLY A 31 -5.49 -5.07 0.07
C GLY A 31 -6.45 -6.20 -0.34
N LEU A 32 -7.71 -6.14 0.10
CA LEU A 32 -8.75 -7.10 -0.31
C LEU A 32 -9.11 -6.94 -1.79
N GLN A 33 -9.23 -5.70 -2.26
CA GLN A 33 -9.60 -5.41 -3.65
C GLN A 33 -8.55 -5.87 -4.66
N THR A 34 -7.27 -5.87 -4.27
CA THR A 34 -6.13 -6.25 -5.13
C THR A 34 -5.58 -7.65 -4.82
N ALA A 35 -6.16 -8.38 -3.87
CA ALA A 35 -5.62 -9.67 -3.42
C ALA A 35 -5.46 -10.67 -4.58
N ASP A 36 -6.47 -10.73 -5.46
CA ASP A 36 -6.48 -11.64 -6.61
C ASP A 36 -5.48 -11.24 -7.73
N GLN A 37 -4.81 -10.10 -7.59
CA GLN A 37 -3.83 -9.57 -8.54
C GLN A 37 -2.40 -9.59 -7.97
N ILE A 38 -2.20 -10.12 -6.76
CA ILE A 38 -0.89 -10.24 -6.11
C ILE A 38 -0.45 -11.70 -6.19
N TYR A 39 0.64 -11.94 -6.91
CA TYR A 39 1.19 -13.27 -7.12
C TYR A 39 2.43 -13.48 -6.24
N ALA A 40 2.58 -14.69 -5.69
CA ALA A 40 3.73 -15.05 -4.87
C ALA A 40 4.96 -15.42 -5.71
N ASN A 41 4.76 -15.94 -6.93
CA ASN A 41 5.81 -16.29 -7.87
C ASN A 41 5.62 -15.57 -9.20
N ALA A 42 6.72 -15.23 -9.86
CA ALA A 42 6.71 -14.58 -11.17
C ALA A 42 5.99 -15.43 -12.25
N LEU A 43 6.15 -16.75 -12.20
CA LEU A 43 5.54 -17.69 -13.16
C LEU A 43 4.01 -17.75 -13.08
N ASP A 44 3.43 -17.36 -11.95
CA ASP A 44 1.98 -17.34 -11.76
C ASP A 44 1.35 -16.04 -12.32
N ALA A 45 2.17 -15.02 -12.60
CA ALA A 45 1.71 -13.74 -13.11
C ALA A 45 1.31 -13.86 -14.60
N PRO A 46 0.30 -13.09 -15.06
CA PRO A 46 -0.08 -13.09 -16.47
C PRO A 46 1.07 -12.56 -17.36
N SER A 47 1.39 -13.29 -18.44
CA SER A 47 2.38 -12.86 -19.42
C SER A 47 1.90 -11.58 -20.13
N ASN A 48 2.77 -10.57 -20.17
CA ASN A 48 2.53 -9.27 -20.77
C ASN A 48 3.81 -8.80 -21.47
N PRO A 49 3.71 -8.03 -22.57
CA PRO A 49 4.89 -7.59 -23.32
C PRO A 49 5.77 -6.58 -22.56
N ALA A 50 5.26 -6.01 -21.46
CA ALA A 50 5.99 -5.07 -20.62
C ALA A 50 5.49 -5.13 -19.18
N ALA A 51 6.40 -4.90 -18.23
CA ALA A 51 6.10 -4.70 -16.81
C ALA A 51 6.42 -3.25 -16.40
N ILE A 52 5.58 -2.67 -15.53
CA ILE A 52 5.79 -1.33 -14.98
C ILE A 52 6.26 -1.47 -13.54
N VAL A 53 7.46 -0.97 -13.26
CA VAL A 53 8.01 -0.92 -11.89
C VAL A 53 7.75 0.47 -11.31
N LEU A 54 6.81 0.55 -10.37
CA LEU A 54 6.51 1.81 -9.69
C LEU A 54 7.65 2.16 -8.74
N GLY A 55 8.29 3.30 -9.04
CA GLY A 55 9.52 3.73 -8.39
C GLY A 55 9.38 4.05 -6.90
N ALA A 56 10.54 4.15 -6.25
CA ALA A 56 10.73 4.75 -4.93
C ALA A 56 12.00 5.62 -4.97
N GLY A 57 12.41 6.19 -3.85
CA GLY A 57 13.57 7.09 -3.81
C GLY A 57 14.91 6.39 -4.11
N TYR A 58 15.90 7.22 -4.47
CA TYR A 58 17.31 6.88 -4.58
C TYR A 58 18.09 7.64 -3.50
N TRP A 59 19.14 7.03 -2.97
CA TRP A 59 20.06 7.66 -2.04
C TRP A 59 21.22 8.35 -2.79
N PRO A 60 21.94 9.28 -2.13
CA PRO A 60 23.17 9.84 -2.69
C PRO A 60 24.11 8.74 -3.19
N GLY A 61 24.71 8.95 -4.37
CA GLY A 61 25.55 7.96 -5.04
C GLY A 61 24.79 6.94 -5.89
N GLY A 62 23.48 7.15 -6.12
CA GLY A 62 22.68 6.32 -7.03
C GLY A 62 22.22 4.98 -6.44
N ARG A 63 22.45 4.75 -5.14
CA ARG A 63 21.99 3.54 -4.47
C ARG A 63 20.46 3.54 -4.37
N LEU A 64 19.84 2.45 -4.81
CA LEU A 64 18.39 2.27 -4.68
C LEU A 64 17.98 2.25 -3.20
N SER A 65 16.83 2.84 -2.88
CA SER A 65 16.21 2.57 -1.59
C SER A 65 15.89 1.09 -1.44
N HIS A 66 15.80 0.59 -0.21
CA HIS A 66 15.49 -0.82 0.04
C HIS A 66 14.19 -1.25 -0.65
N ALA A 67 13.16 -0.39 -0.63
CA ALA A 67 11.90 -0.65 -1.32
C ALA A 67 12.05 -0.66 -2.85
N LEU A 68 12.94 0.15 -3.43
CA LEU A 68 13.17 0.14 -4.88
C LEU A 68 14.00 -1.08 -5.30
N ALA A 69 15.00 -1.46 -4.51
CA ALA A 69 15.83 -2.63 -4.78
C ALA A 69 14.97 -3.92 -4.83
N ASP A 70 14.14 -4.14 -3.82
CA ASP A 70 13.22 -5.28 -3.74
C ASP A 70 12.26 -5.38 -4.95
N ARG A 71 11.73 -4.23 -5.39
CA ARG A 71 10.88 -4.17 -6.59
C ARG A 71 11.65 -4.43 -7.88
N MET A 72 12.89 -3.98 -7.97
CA MET A 72 13.74 -4.24 -9.12
C MET A 72 14.08 -5.72 -9.22
N ASP A 73 14.38 -6.38 -8.10
CA ASP A 73 14.63 -7.83 -8.08
C ASP A 73 13.39 -8.60 -8.58
N THR A 74 12.19 -8.19 -8.15
CA THR A 74 10.92 -8.78 -8.63
C THR A 74 10.70 -8.53 -10.13
N ALA A 75 11.03 -7.33 -10.61
CA ALA A 75 10.88 -6.98 -12.02
C ALA A 75 11.84 -7.75 -12.94
N ILE A 76 13.08 -7.97 -12.48
CA ILE A 76 14.06 -8.79 -13.18
C ILE A 76 13.55 -10.24 -13.25
N ALA A 77 13.04 -10.79 -12.13
CA ALA A 77 12.49 -12.13 -12.10
C ALA A 77 11.28 -12.29 -13.06
N LEU A 78 10.40 -11.28 -13.14
CA LEU A 78 9.30 -11.27 -14.12
C LEU A 78 9.81 -11.22 -15.56
N TYR A 79 10.81 -10.38 -15.84
CA TYR A 79 11.38 -10.25 -17.18
C TYR A 79 12.05 -11.55 -17.65
N GLU A 80 12.76 -12.25 -16.76
CA GLU A 80 13.41 -13.53 -17.06
C GLU A 80 12.41 -14.69 -17.21
N ALA A 81 11.22 -14.59 -16.59
CA ALA A 81 10.17 -15.59 -16.68
C ALA A 81 9.40 -15.59 -18.03
N GLY A 82 9.44 -14.48 -18.78
CA GLY A 82 8.72 -14.32 -20.07
C GLY A 82 7.31 -13.76 -19.92
#